data_AF-D6PKT7-F1
#
_entry.id   AF-D6PKT7-F1
#
_cell.length_a   1.000
_cell.length_b   1.000
_cell.length_c   1.000
_cell.angle_alpha   90.00
_cell.angle_beta   90.00
_cell.angle_gamma   90.00
#
_symmetry.space_group_name_H-M   'P 1'
#
loop_
_entity.id
_entity.type
_entity.pdbx_description
1 polymer ?
#
loop_
_entity_poly.entity_id
_entity_poly.type
_entity_poly.pdbx_seq_one_letter_code
_entity_poly.pdbx_strand_id
1 'polypeptide(L)'
;MDNYLKDFGFTKQELDDAFDKVHFPTGNWKDPIFCRVNKKDLKAVEAAIIVNCGCVADTWKDEKDDWEDMYFVRADGYYLSVGA
;
A
#
# COMPACT_ATOMS: atom_id res chain seq x y z
N MET A 1 -7.04 -11.16 -14.58
CA MET A 1 -6.71 -10.48 -13.31
C MET A 1 -6.42 -11.48 -12.19
N ASP A 2 -7.07 -12.66 -12.17
CA ASP A 2 -6.96 -13.63 -11.06
C ASP A 2 -5.62 -14.35 -10.88
N ASN A 3 -4.75 -14.41 -11.91
CA ASN A 3 -3.47 -15.12 -11.78
C ASN A 3 -2.41 -14.35 -10.96
N TYR A 4 -2.43 -13.01 -10.95
CA TYR A 4 -1.44 -12.20 -10.21
C TYR A 4 -1.66 -12.22 -8.69
N LEU A 5 -2.89 -12.46 -8.24
CA LEU A 5 -3.25 -12.48 -6.81
C LEU A 5 -2.63 -13.68 -6.08
N LYS A 6 -2.47 -14.81 -6.78
CA LYS A 6 -1.84 -16.02 -6.22
C LYS A 6 -0.37 -15.80 -5.84
N ASP A 7 0.33 -14.92 -6.55
CA ASP A 7 1.75 -14.67 -6.30
C ASP A 7 1.98 -13.88 -5.00
N PHE A 8 0.98 -13.12 -4.54
CA PHE A 8 1.02 -12.36 -3.29
C PHE A 8 0.45 -13.13 -2.08
N GLY A 9 -0.27 -14.24 -2.31
CA GLY A 9 -0.82 -15.06 -1.23
C GLY A 9 -2.02 -14.44 -0.49
N PHE A 10 -2.66 -13.41 -1.05
CA PHE A 10 -3.83 -12.74 -0.48
C PHE A 10 -5.07 -12.92 -1.38
N THR A 11 -6.23 -12.97 -0.76
CA THR A 11 -7.52 -12.86 -1.47
C THR A 11 -7.77 -11.44 -1.93
N LYS A 12 -8.65 -11.26 -2.93
CA LYS A 12 -9.04 -9.93 -3.39
C LYS A 12 -9.60 -9.06 -2.24
N GLN A 13 -10.44 -9.64 -1.39
CA GLN A 13 -11.05 -8.91 -0.28
C GLN A 13 -10.02 -8.43 0.74
N GLU A 14 -9.00 -9.25 1.06
CA GLU A 14 -7.91 -8.81 1.95
C GLU A 14 -7.08 -7.67 1.36
N LEU A 15 -6.92 -7.63 0.04
CA LEU A 15 -6.22 -6.53 -0.64
C LEU A 15 -7.07 -5.26 -0.68
N ASP A 16 -8.36 -5.38 -0.94
CA ASP A 16 -9.29 -4.25 -0.91
C ASP A 16 -9.35 -3.65 0.52
N ASP A 17 -9.52 -4.50 1.55
CA ASP A 17 -9.52 -4.08 2.96
C ASP A 17 -8.18 -3.45 3.39
N ALA A 18 -7.05 -3.92 2.84
CA ALA A 18 -5.74 -3.34 3.09
C ALA A 18 -5.56 -1.99 2.37
N PHE A 19 -6.06 -1.88 1.15
CA PHE A 19 -5.99 -0.64 0.36
C PHE A 19 -6.84 0.46 0.99
N ASP A 20 -7.97 0.14 1.61
CA ASP A 20 -8.81 1.09 2.34
C ASP A 20 -8.12 1.73 3.55
N LYS A 21 -7.03 1.10 4.06
CA LYS A 21 -6.20 1.67 5.13
C LYS A 21 -5.20 2.70 4.61
N VAL A 22 -4.99 2.78 3.30
CA VAL A 22 -4.08 3.73 2.66
C VAL A 22 -4.70 5.13 2.66
N HIS A 23 -3.87 6.16 2.88
CA HIS A 23 -4.32 7.55 2.88
C HIS A 23 -3.69 8.33 1.72
N PHE A 24 -4.54 9.05 0.99
CA PHE A 24 -4.16 9.94 -0.10
C PHE A 24 -4.27 11.39 0.39
N PRO A 25 -3.26 12.25 0.16
CA PRO A 25 -3.26 13.64 0.62
C PRO A 25 -4.48 14.45 0.19
N THR A 26 -4.98 14.28 -1.05
CA THR A 26 -6.19 14.97 -1.54
C THR A 26 -7.42 14.06 -1.66
N GLY A 27 -7.31 12.80 -1.22
CA GLY A 27 -8.36 11.79 -1.45
C GLY A 27 -8.43 11.29 -2.90
N ASN A 28 -7.54 11.76 -3.78
CA ASN A 28 -7.44 11.29 -5.16
C ASN A 28 -6.50 10.07 -5.21
N TRP A 29 -6.98 8.97 -5.78
CA TRP A 29 -6.21 7.73 -5.96
C TRP A 29 -4.96 7.89 -6.85
N LYS A 30 -4.87 9.00 -7.61
CA LYS A 30 -3.70 9.35 -8.42
C LYS A 30 -2.59 10.02 -7.62
N ASP A 31 -2.86 10.48 -6.42
CA ASP A 31 -1.86 11.14 -5.59
C ASP A 31 -0.84 10.13 -5.04
N PRO A 32 0.35 10.62 -4.64
CA PRO A 32 1.26 9.84 -3.83
C PRO A 32 0.57 9.32 -2.58
N ILE A 33 0.90 8.08 -2.24
CA ILE A 33 0.47 7.42 -1.03
C ILE A 33 1.43 7.80 0.09
N PHE A 34 0.88 8.21 1.24
CA PHE A 34 1.65 8.42 2.46
C PHE A 34 0.83 8.01 3.67
N CYS A 35 1.10 6.83 4.23
CA CYS A 35 0.35 6.31 5.37
C CYS A 35 1.23 5.62 6.43
N ARG A 36 0.69 5.48 7.63
CA ARG A 36 1.26 4.68 8.73
C ARG A 36 0.39 3.45 8.91
N VAL A 37 0.99 2.26 8.90
CA VAL A 37 0.28 0.99 9.06
C VAL A 37 0.96 0.11 10.09
N ASN A 38 0.19 -0.76 10.72
CA ASN A 38 0.75 -1.75 11.63
C ASN A 38 1.59 -2.79 10.85
N LYS A 39 2.67 -3.29 11.46
CA LYS A 39 3.53 -4.34 10.89
C LYS A 39 2.76 -5.57 10.38
N LYS A 40 1.68 -5.96 11.07
CA LYS A 40 0.82 -7.09 10.68
C LYS A 40 0.12 -6.86 9.32
N ASP A 41 -0.15 -5.60 8.98
CA ASP A 41 -0.87 -5.20 7.77
C ASP A 41 0.09 -4.84 6.63
N LEU A 42 1.38 -4.62 6.92
CA LEU A 42 2.38 -4.11 5.99
C LEU A 42 2.43 -4.88 4.66
N LYS A 43 2.53 -6.22 4.71
CA LYS A 43 2.62 -7.04 3.50
C LYS A 43 1.35 -6.97 2.64
N ALA A 44 0.18 -6.92 3.29
CA ALA A 44 -1.09 -6.82 2.59
C ALA A 44 -1.21 -5.44 1.92
N VAL A 45 -0.75 -4.39 2.58
CA VAL A 45 -0.73 -3.02 2.04
C VAL A 45 0.25 -2.89 0.87
N GLU A 46 1.47 -3.41 0.99
CA GLU A 46 2.45 -3.42 -0.12
C GLU A 46 1.90 -4.15 -1.34
N ALA A 47 1.30 -5.34 -1.15
CA ALA A 47 0.67 -6.09 -2.21
C ALA A 47 -0.52 -5.33 -2.83
N ALA A 48 -1.36 -4.70 -1.99
CA ALA A 48 -2.51 -3.94 -2.45
C ALA A 48 -2.11 -2.72 -3.29
N ILE A 49 -1.02 -2.03 -2.92
CA ILE A 49 -0.46 -0.92 -3.70
C ILE A 49 0.07 -1.42 -5.05
N ILE A 50 0.80 -2.53 -5.07
CA ILE A 50 1.30 -3.10 -6.34
C ILE A 50 0.14 -3.49 -7.25
N VAL A 51 -0.89 -4.15 -6.73
CA VAL A 51 -2.04 -4.62 -7.51
C VAL A 51 -2.92 -3.47 -8.01
N ASN A 52 -3.22 -2.49 -7.16
CA ASN A 52 -4.15 -1.40 -7.49
C ASN A 52 -3.46 -0.20 -8.17
N CYS A 53 -2.23 0.12 -7.80
CA CYS A 53 -1.50 1.27 -8.31
C CYS A 53 -0.41 0.91 -9.33
N GLY A 54 0.05 -0.34 -9.36
CA GLY A 54 1.11 -0.78 -10.28
C GLY A 54 2.50 -0.24 -9.92
N CYS A 55 2.71 0.21 -8.69
CA CYS A 55 3.98 0.77 -8.21
C CYS A 55 4.48 0.04 -6.96
N VAL A 56 5.79 0.11 -6.73
CA VAL A 56 6.43 -0.42 -5.52
C VAL A 56 6.34 0.62 -4.42
N ALA A 57 6.10 0.18 -3.19
CA ALA A 57 6.09 1.05 -2.02
C ALA A 57 7.45 1.01 -1.31
N ASP A 58 7.92 2.17 -0.86
CA ASP A 58 9.02 2.31 0.08
C ASP A 58 8.47 2.25 1.50
N THR A 59 9.03 1.36 2.33
CA THR A 59 8.56 1.15 3.70
C THR A 59 9.70 1.25 4.71
N TRP A 60 9.45 1.94 5.83
CA TRP A 60 10.41 2.05 6.94
C TRP A 60 9.70 2.06 8.28
N LYS A 61 10.37 1.53 9.31
CA LYS A 61 9.82 1.51 10.67
C LYS A 61 9.66 2.95 11.17
N ASP A 62 8.53 3.24 11.80
CA ASP A 62 8.38 4.47 12.55
C ASP A 62 9.07 4.35 13.92
N GLU A 63 10.10 5.15 14.14
CA GLU A 63 10.86 5.20 15.38
C GLU A 63 10.21 6.07 16.47
N LYS A 64 9.05 6.69 16.19
CA LYS A 64 8.36 7.58 17.13
C LYS A 64 7.35 6.88 18.04
N ASP A 65 6.99 5.64 17.75
CA ASP A 65 6.01 4.86 18.52
C ASP A 65 6.68 3.62 19.12
N ASP A 66 7.04 3.68 20.40
CA ASP A 66 7.69 2.58 21.12
C ASP A 66 6.73 1.43 21.46
N TRP A 67 5.41 1.69 21.43
CA TRP A 67 4.38 0.75 21.88
C TRP A 67 3.66 0.01 20.75
N GLU A 68 3.62 0.61 19.55
CA GLU A 68 3.03 0.00 18.37
C GLU A 68 4.08 -0.13 17.26
N ASP A 69 4.24 -1.35 16.72
CA ASP A 69 5.14 -1.64 15.60
C ASP A 69 4.57 -1.05 14.29
N MET A 70 4.63 0.27 14.17
CA MET A 70 4.12 1.04 13.03
C MET A 70 5.21 1.21 11.96
N TYR A 71 4.78 1.18 10.71
CA TYR A 71 5.61 1.38 9.53
C TYR A 71 5.03 2.51 8.70
N PHE A 72 5.90 3.41 8.25
CA PHE A 72 5.56 4.35 7.20
C PHE A 72 5.62 3.65 5.85
N VAL A 73 4.63 3.94 5.01
CA VAL A 73 4.53 3.47 3.64
C VAL A 73 4.42 4.70 2.75
N ARG A 74 5.31 4.80 1.77
CA ARG A 74 5.26 5.78 0.70
C ARG A 74 5.22 5.06 -0.64
N ALA A 75 4.33 5.49 -1.52
CA ALA A 75 4.40 5.11 -2.92
C ALA A 75 4.06 6.32 -3.78
N ASP A 76 4.61 6.42 -4.98
CA ASP A 76 4.43 7.61 -5.84
C ASP A 76 2.99 7.76 -6.40
N GLY A 77 2.07 6.87 -6.03
CA GLY A 77 0.73 6.83 -6.60
C GLY A 77 0.74 6.35 -8.04
N TYR A 78 -0.38 6.47 -8.75
CA TYR A 78 -0.51 6.08 -10.16
C TYR A 78 0.18 7.11 -11.09
N TYR A 79 1.48 7.38 -10.90
CA TYR A 79 2.23 8.32 -11.72
C TYR A 79 3.20 7.65 -12.72
N LEU A 80 3.19 6.32 -12.85
CA LEU A 80 4.11 5.60 -13.77
C LEU A 80 3.42 4.65 -14.77
N SER A 81 2.10 4.48 -14.72
CA SER A 81 1.43 3.40 -15.48
C SER A 81 0.59 3.89 -16.67
N VAL A 82 0.14 5.15 -16.72
CA VAL A 82 -0.62 5.69 -17.86
C VAL A 82 -0.32 7.18 -18.04
N GLY A 83 0.70 7.50 -18.85
CA GLY A 83 0.97 8.87 -19.29
C GLY A 83 2.43 9.30 -19.15
N ALA A 84 3.34 8.59 -19.81
CA ALA A 84 4.49 9.19 -20.46
C ALA A 84 4.24 9.16 -21.96
#